data_AF-A0A0F5FFF4-F1
#
_entry.id   AF-A0A0F5FFF4-F1
#
_cell.length_a   1.000
_cell.length_b   1.000
_cell.length_c   1.000
_cell.angle_alpha   90.00
_cell.angle_beta   90.00
_cell.angle_gamma   90.00
#
_symmetry.space_group_name_H-M   'P 1'
#
loop_
_entity.id
_entity.type
_entity.pdbx_description
1 polymer ?
#
loop_
_entity_poly.entity_id
_entity_poly.type
_entity_poly.pdbx_seq_one_letter_code
_entity_poly.pdbx_strand_id
1 'polypeptide(L)'
;MSSRSNQARLVALEKQMDEAAANFDFERAAALRDEIARWKGEDAEATTILDDQGNPVEVSVGQAPPGQMGLGSNVPVRQPPKGWKKPKKPDFMTKPIRGRGET
;
A
#
# COMPACT_ATOMS: atom_id res chain seq x y z
N MET A 1 -23.27 -17.92 11.95
CA MET A 1 -22.30 -18.97 12.33
C MET A 1 -21.63 -18.57 13.64
N SER A 2 -21.38 -19.52 14.54
CA SER A 2 -20.84 -19.21 15.88
C SER A 2 -19.38 -18.74 15.78
N SER A 3 -18.95 -17.81 16.63
CA SER A 3 -17.56 -17.35 16.67
C SER A 3 -16.58 -18.52 16.88
N ARG A 4 -16.98 -19.54 17.66
CA ARG A 4 -16.20 -20.76 17.87
C ARG A 4 -16.02 -21.61 16.61
N SER A 5 -17.03 -21.69 15.73
CA SER A 5 -16.92 -22.49 14.50
C SER A 5 -15.97 -21.83 13.50
N ASN A 6 -15.94 -20.50 13.46
CA ASN A 6 -15.00 -19.76 12.62
C ASN A 6 -13.56 -19.92 13.14
N GLN A 7 -13.36 -19.83 14.46
CA GLN A 7 -12.04 -20.05 15.07
C GLN A 7 -11.48 -21.44 14.76
N ALA A 8 -12.31 -22.48 14.91
CA ALA A 8 -11.91 -23.85 14.61
C ALA A 8 -11.51 -24.04 13.15
N ARG A 9 -12.19 -23.33 12.23
CA ARG A 9 -11.89 -23.38 10.81
C ARG A 9 -10.59 -22.65 10.46
N LEU A 10 -10.32 -21.51 11.10
CA LEU A 10 -9.04 -20.79 10.94
C LEU A 10 -7.84 -21.64 11.36
N VAL A 11 -7.92 -22.29 12.53
CA VAL A 11 -6.85 -23.19 13.02
C VAL A 11 -6.62 -24.36 12.04
N ALA A 12 -7.70 -24.90 11.45
CA ALA A 12 -7.59 -25.97 10.47
C ALA A 12 -6.94 -25.52 9.16
N LEU A 13 -7.16 -24.27 8.73
CA LEU A 13 -6.54 -23.70 7.54
C LEU A 13 -5.06 -23.38 7.78
N GLU A 14 -4.71 -22.83 8.95
CA GLU A 14 -3.31 -22.56 9.34
C GLU A 14 -2.48 -23.86 9.33
N LYS A 15 -3.02 -24.94 9.89
CA LYS A 15 -2.35 -26.25 9.86
C LYS A 15 -2.12 -26.77 8.43
N GLN A 16 -3.10 -26.61 7.53
CA GLN A 16 -2.96 -27.02 6.14
C GLN A 16 -1.92 -26.18 5.39
N MET A 17 -1.80 -24.90 5.73
CA MET A 17 -0.80 -24.01 5.15
C MET A 17 0.60 -24.42 5.57
N ASP A 18 0.80 -24.76 6.85
CA ASP A 18 2.09 -25.23 7.37
C ASP A 18 2.50 -26.57 6.73
N GLU A 19 1.56 -27.50 6.55
CA GLU A 19 1.79 -28.76 5.85
C GLU A 19 2.17 -28.56 4.37
N ALA A 20 1.51 -27.62 3.68
CA ALA A 20 1.86 -27.26 2.30
C ALA A 20 3.26 -26.62 2.22
N ALA A 21 3.59 -25.72 3.14
CA ALA A 21 4.90 -25.07 3.22
C ALA A 21 6.03 -26.07 3.52
N ALA A 22 5.79 -27.04 4.41
CA ALA A 22 6.73 -28.12 4.70
C ALA A 22 7.00 -29.01 3.48
N ASN A 23 6.03 -29.15 2.58
CA ASN A 23 6.14 -29.88 1.32
C ASN A 23 6.64 -29.01 0.15
N PHE A 24 7.02 -27.76 0.40
CA PHE A 24 7.45 -26.77 -0.61
C PHE A 24 6.38 -26.45 -1.66
N ASP A 25 5.10 -26.67 -1.35
CA ASP A 25 3.97 -26.29 -2.22
C ASP A 25 3.50 -24.87 -1.87
N PHE A 26 4.26 -23.89 -2.36
CA PHE A 26 4.03 -22.48 -2.05
C PHE A 26 2.78 -21.90 -2.71
N GLU A 27 2.36 -22.44 -3.85
CA GLU A 27 1.12 -22.01 -4.52
C GLU A 27 -0.09 -22.42 -3.67
N ARG A 28 -0.09 -23.64 -3.15
CA ARG A 28 -1.11 -24.12 -2.21
C ARG A 28 -1.09 -23.30 -0.91
N ALA A 29 0.09 -23.02 -0.37
CA ALA A 29 0.22 -22.22 0.84
C ALA A 29 -0.28 -20.77 0.64
N ALA A 30 -0.01 -20.17 -0.52
CA ALA A 30 -0.52 -18.84 -0.87
C ALA A 30 -2.05 -18.81 -0.98
N ALA A 31 -2.65 -19.80 -1.64
CA ALA A 31 -4.11 -19.91 -1.73
C ALA A 31 -4.77 -20.07 -0.34
N LEU A 32 -4.14 -20.85 0.55
CA LEU A 32 -4.61 -21.02 1.94
C LEU A 32 -4.46 -19.74 2.76
N ARG A 33 -3.37 -18.99 2.58
CA ARG A 33 -3.18 -17.67 3.20
C ARG A 33 -4.29 -16.70 2.79
N ASP A 34 -4.62 -16.65 1.51
CA ASP A 34 -5.68 -15.76 1.00
C ASP A 34 -7.05 -16.20 1.54
N GLU A 35 -7.29 -17.51 1.67
CA GLU A 35 -8.51 -18.01 2.33
C GLU A 35 -8.56 -17.60 3.82
N ILE A 36 -7.45 -17.66 4.55
CA ILE A 36 -7.35 -17.23 5.95
C ILE A 36 -7.64 -15.72 6.06
N ALA A 37 -7.04 -14.89 5.20
CA ALA A 37 -7.27 -13.45 5.15
C ALA A 37 -8.77 -13.14 4.96
N ARG A 38 -9.42 -13.84 4.03
CA ARG A 38 -10.87 -13.75 3.79
C ARG A 38 -11.70 -14.05 5.04
N TRP A 39 -11.35 -15.10 5.78
CA TRP A 39 -12.06 -15.49 7.01
C TRP A 39 -11.76 -14.57 8.20
N LYS A 40 -10.58 -13.97 8.24
CA LYS A 40 -10.21 -12.93 9.21
C LYS A 40 -10.85 -11.57 8.91
N GLY A 41 -11.35 -11.38 7.69
CA GLY A 41 -11.93 -10.10 7.23
C GLY A 41 -10.87 -9.11 6.75
N GLU A 42 -9.68 -9.59 6.41
CA GLU A 42 -8.55 -8.78 5.91
C GLU A 42 -8.70 -8.47 4.40
N ASP A 43 -9.65 -9.11 3.73
CA ASP A 43 -10.01 -8.80 2.34
C ASP A 43 -10.91 -7.55 2.28
N ALA A 44 -10.28 -6.42 1.96
CA ALA A 44 -10.88 -5.17 1.48
C ALA A 44 -11.34 -4.10 2.48
N GLU A 45 -11.41 -4.34 3.78
CA GLU A 45 -11.48 -3.24 4.77
C GLU A 45 -10.20 -3.18 5.59
N ALA A 46 -9.63 -1.99 5.65
CA ALA A 46 -8.39 -1.66 6.36
C ALA A 46 -8.25 -2.44 7.68
N THR A 47 -7.36 -3.42 7.71
CA THR A 47 -7.03 -4.07 8.97
C THR A 47 -6.24 -3.07 9.78
N THR A 48 -6.82 -2.58 10.87
CA THR A 48 -6.14 -1.66 11.76
C THR A 48 -5.12 -2.46 12.57
N ILE A 49 -3.86 -2.42 12.16
CA ILE A 49 -2.73 -3.02 12.87
C ILE A 49 -2.09 -1.92 13.71
N LEU A 50 -1.66 -2.22 14.94
CA LEU A 50 -0.90 -1.27 15.75
C LEU A 50 0.54 -1.21 15.25
N ASP A 51 1.09 -0.02 15.04
CA ASP A 51 2.52 0.15 14.79
C ASP A 51 3.37 -0.16 16.05
N ASP A 52 4.70 -0.17 15.90
CA ASP A 52 5.66 -0.37 17.01
C ASP A 52 5.51 0.67 18.15
N GLN A 53 4.74 1.75 17.91
CA GLN A 53 4.45 2.83 18.86
C GLN A 53 3.02 2.77 19.40
N GLY A 54 2.22 1.77 19.02
CA GLY A 54 0.85 1.56 19.46
C GLY A 54 -0.21 2.41 18.74
N ASN A 55 0.11 3.01 17.60
CA ASN A 55 -0.87 3.77 16.81
C ASN A 55 -1.62 2.86 15.84
N PRO A 56 -2.94 3.03 15.67
CA PRO A 56 -3.72 2.31 14.68
C PRO A 56 -3.29 2.70 13.26
N VAL A 57 -2.71 1.76 12.53
CA VAL A 57 -2.32 1.89 11.12
C VAL A 57 -3.24 1.01 10.28
N GLU A 58 -3.91 1.64 9.32
CA GLU A 58 -4.68 0.93 8.31
C GLU A 58 -3.73 0.22 7.34
N VAL A 59 -3.63 -1.10 7.46
CA VAL A 59 -2.87 -1.93 6.54
C VAL A 59 -3.86 -2.63 5.63
N SER A 60 -3.80 -2.30 4.34
CA SER A 60 -4.47 -3.05 3.28
C SER A 60 -3.42 -3.86 2.53
N VAL A 61 -3.61 -5.17 2.42
CA VAL A 61 -2.77 -6.06 1.61
C VAL A 61 -3.22 -5.90 0.15
N GLY A 62 -2.93 -4.74 -0.44
CA GLY A 62 -3.22 -4.41 -1.83
C GLY A 62 -1.95 -4.21 -2.63
N GLN A 63 -2.04 -4.36 -3.95
CA GLN A 63 -0.97 -3.92 -4.84
C GLN A 63 -0.79 -2.39 -4.64
N ALA A 64 0.43 -1.95 -4.35
CA ALA A 64 0.67 -0.53 -4.15
C ALA A 64 0.29 0.25 -5.43
N PRO A 65 -0.28 1.46 -5.29
CA PRO A 65 -0.74 2.22 -6.45
C PRO A 65 0.42 2.49 -7.42
N PRO A 66 0.17 2.43 -8.74
CA PRO A 66 1.20 2.63 -9.75
C PRO A 66 1.89 3.99 -9.55
N GLY A 67 3.22 3.98 -9.41
CA GLY A 67 4.05 5.17 -9.14
C GLY A 67 4.54 5.32 -7.70
N GLN A 68 4.01 4.55 -6.74
CA GLN A 68 4.52 4.49 -5.35
C GLN A 68 5.66 3.46 -5.16
N MET A 69 5.79 2.50 -6.09
CA MET A 69 6.87 1.51 -6.06
C MET A 69 8.04 1.98 -6.91
N GLY A 70 9.08 2.52 -6.26
CA GLY A 70 10.33 2.87 -6.94
C GLY A 70 11.28 3.69 -6.05
N LEU A 71 12.58 3.44 -6.21
CA LEU A 71 13.62 4.29 -5.63
C LEU A 71 13.47 5.71 -6.23
N GLY A 72 12.88 6.63 -5.47
CA GLY A 72 12.58 8.00 -5.95
C GLY A 72 11.13 8.46 -5.79
N SER A 73 10.17 7.61 -5.40
CA SER A 73 8.78 8.05 -5.20
C SER A 73 8.59 9.01 -4.01
N ASN A 74 9.59 9.08 -3.12
CA ASN A 74 9.67 10.07 -2.03
C ASN A 74 10.62 11.23 -2.39
N VAL A 75 10.51 11.82 -3.58
CA VAL A 75 11.20 13.10 -3.81
C VAL A 75 10.52 14.16 -2.96
N PRO A 76 11.20 14.80 -1.99
CA PRO A 76 10.63 15.93 -1.28
C PRO A 76 10.37 17.04 -2.30
N VAL A 77 9.08 17.34 -2.55
CA VAL A 77 8.69 18.48 -3.38
C VAL A 77 9.15 19.74 -2.65
N ARG A 78 10.02 20.53 -3.28
CA ARG A 78 10.45 21.83 -2.73
C ARG A 78 9.22 22.74 -2.64
N GLN A 79 8.67 22.87 -1.44
CA GLN A 79 7.56 23.79 -1.20
C GLN A 79 8.05 25.22 -1.37
N PRO A 80 7.39 26.04 -2.20
CA PRO A 80 7.74 27.44 -2.32
C PRO A 80 7.46 28.16 -0.99
N PRO A 81 8.18 29.26 -0.70
CA PRO A 81 7.97 30.03 0.52
C PRO A 81 6.52 30.52 0.67
N LYS A 82 6.07 30.68 1.92
CA LYS A 82 4.73 31.18 2.24
C LYS A 82 4.45 32.52 1.54
N GLY A 83 3.38 32.58 0.75
CA GLY A 83 2.98 33.77 0.00
C GLY A 83 3.59 33.91 -1.40
N TRP A 84 4.43 32.97 -1.84
CA TRP A 84 4.96 32.98 -3.20
C TRP A 84 3.85 32.69 -4.22
N LYS A 85 3.65 33.61 -5.17
CA LYS A 85 2.75 33.43 -6.31
C LYS A 85 3.57 33.14 -7.57
N LYS A 86 3.27 32.02 -8.23
CA LYS A 86 3.88 31.70 -9.54
C LYS A 86 3.54 32.82 -10.54
N PRO A 87 4.52 33.33 -11.32
CA PRO A 87 4.24 34.33 -12.34
C PRO A 87 3.30 33.77 -13.40
N LYS A 88 2.43 34.63 -13.95
CA LYS A 88 1.54 34.27 -15.07
C LYS A 88 2.40 33.86 -16.28
N LYS A 89 2.04 32.76 -16.92
CA LYS A 89 2.70 32.33 -18.15
C LYS A 89 2.56 33.45 -19.21
N PRO A 90 3.63 33.82 -19.92
CA PRO A 90 3.52 34.78 -21.02
C PRO A 90 2.56 34.25 -22.09
N ASP A 91 1.91 35.17 -22.79
CA ASP A 91 1.02 34.84 -23.90
C ASP A 91 1.82 34.14 -25.01
N PHE A 92 1.21 33.17 -25.70
CA PHE A 92 1.87 32.40 -26.76
C PHE A 92 2.38 33.27 -27.91
N MET A 93 1.79 34.46 -28.08
CA MET A 93 2.17 35.47 -29.07
C MET A 93 3.28 36.42 -28.61
N THR A 94 3.81 36.25 -27.40
CA THR A 94 4.92 37.07 -26.88
C THR A 94 6.25 36.32 -26.96
N LYS A 95 7.32 37.05 -27.31
CA LYS A 95 8.70 36.53 -27.41
C LYS A 95 9.04 35.71 -26.16
N PRO A 96 9.73 34.56 -26.27
CA PRO A 96 10.03 33.72 -25.13
C PRO A 96 10.84 34.51 -24.10
N ILE A 97 10.27 34.71 -22.91
CA ILE A 97 11.03 35.12 -21.74
C ILE A 97 11.86 33.89 -21.38
N ARG A 98 13.19 33.96 -21.59
CA ARG A 98 14.12 32.85 -21.31
C ARG A 98 13.74 32.17 -19.99
N GLY A 99 13.49 30.86 -20.06
CA GLY A 99 13.17 30.04 -18.90
C GLY A 99 14.31 30.08 -17.90
N ARG A 100 14.02 29.94 -16.60
CA ARG A 100 15.06 29.90 -15.56
C ARG A 100 16.02 28.75 -15.86
N GLY A 101 17.25 29.07 -16.31
CA GLY A 101 18.32 28.11 -16.54
C GLY A 101 19.20 28.38 -17.76
N GLU A 102 18.78 29.24 -18.70
CA GLU A 102 19.57 29.56 -19.89
C GLU A 102 20.32 30.89 -19.68
N THR A 103 21.65 30.81 -19.58
CA THR A 103 22.60 31.93 -19.70
C THR A 103 22.51 32.55 -21.09
#